data_AF-E3C6U1-F1
#
_entry.id   AF-E3C6U1-F1
#
_cell.length_a   1.000
_cell.length_b   1.000
_cell.length_c   1.000
_cell.angle_alpha   90.00
_cell.angle_beta   90.00
_cell.angle_gamma   90.00
#
_symmetry.space_group_name_H-M   'P 1'
#
loop_
_entity.id
_entity.type
_entity.pdbx_description
1 polymer ?
#
loop_
_entity_poly.entity_id
_entity_poly.type
_entity_poly.pdbx_seq_one_letter_code
_entity_poly.pdbx_strand_id
1 'polypeptide(L)'
;MKLLTVTYNSLLWSLLLATFLFNYTWLQMRVNIGYLFFALWLVLIILWELALRRHPVKRGFTVVSALLTIAIALLVEGRENLLVIPAAFIREGLHLESISFTSINLVLAVIIIGGFLVGLFRFLKSH
;
A
#
# COMPACT_ATOMS: atom_id res chain seq x y z
N MET A 1 -8.98 -10.40 13.18
CA MET A 1 -8.55 -10.55 11.76
C MET A 1 -9.11 -9.49 10.79
N LYS A 2 -10.19 -8.77 11.14
CA LYS A 2 -10.72 -7.64 10.34
C LYS A 2 -9.70 -6.51 10.20
N LEU A 3 -9.02 -6.15 11.30
CA LEU A 3 -7.97 -5.13 11.33
C LEU A 3 -6.81 -5.44 10.37
N LEU A 4 -6.37 -6.69 10.24
CA LEU A 4 -5.32 -7.08 9.30
C LEU A 4 -5.76 -6.86 7.85
N THR A 5 -7.00 -7.22 7.52
CA THR A 5 -7.56 -6.92 6.21
C THR A 5 -7.61 -5.41 5.98
N VAL A 6 -8.08 -4.65 6.97
CA VAL A 6 -8.18 -3.19 6.89
C VAL A 6 -6.82 -2.56 6.60
N THR A 7 -5.88 -2.75 7.51
CA THR A 7 -4.51 -2.23 7.44
C THR A 7 -3.82 -2.60 6.13
N TYR A 8 -3.94 -3.85 5.67
CA TYR A 8 -3.31 -4.32 4.45
C TYR A 8 -3.82 -3.63 3.19
N ASN A 9 -5.14 -3.56 2.96
CA ASN A 9 -5.60 -2.91 1.73
C ASN A 9 -5.44 -1.39 1.84
N SER A 10 -5.60 -0.81 3.02
CA SER A 10 -5.29 0.61 3.23
C SER A 10 -3.83 0.90 2.86
N LEU A 11 -2.89 -0.01 3.14
CA LEU A 11 -1.48 0.09 2.75
C LEU A 11 -1.31 0.05 1.23
N LEU A 12 -1.98 -0.90 0.55
CA LEU A 12 -1.92 -1.01 -0.91
C LEU A 12 -2.45 0.25 -1.60
N TRP A 13 -3.60 0.73 -1.16
CA TRP A 13 -4.23 1.92 -1.73
C TRP A 13 -3.49 3.21 -1.36
N SER A 14 -2.94 3.33 -0.15
CA SER A 14 -2.13 4.50 0.21
C SER A 14 -0.82 4.55 -0.55
N LEU A 15 -0.16 3.40 -0.79
CA LEU A 15 1.02 3.33 -1.65
C LEU A 15 0.68 3.82 -3.06
N LEU A 16 -0.39 3.30 -3.66
CA LEU A 16 -0.80 3.71 -5.00
C LEU A 16 -1.14 5.22 -5.08
N LEU A 17 -1.88 5.74 -4.09
CA LEU A 17 -2.23 7.16 -4.05
C LEU A 17 -1.01 8.05 -3.81
N ALA A 18 -0.10 7.66 -2.92
CA ALA A 18 1.15 8.39 -2.70
C ALA A 18 2.01 8.42 -3.96
N THR A 19 2.07 7.30 -4.70
CA THR A 19 2.73 7.22 -6.01
C THR A 19 2.13 8.20 -7.02
N PHE A 20 0.80 8.26 -7.12
CA PHE A 20 0.15 9.26 -7.99
C PHE A 20 0.47 10.70 -7.59
N LEU A 21 0.50 10.98 -6.29
CA LEU A 21 0.79 12.30 -5.74
C LEU A 21 2.27 12.67 -5.90
N PHE A 22 3.16 11.68 -5.94
CA PHE A 22 4.58 11.88 -6.22
C PHE A 22 4.83 12.42 -7.64
N ASN A 23 4.04 11.99 -8.63
CA ASN A 23 4.11 12.52 -9.99
C ASN A 23 3.66 13.99 -10.10
N TYR A 24 2.99 14.52 -9.08
CA TYR A 24 2.60 15.91 -9.04
C TYR A 24 3.73 16.77 -8.46
N THR A 25 4.57 17.28 -9.37
CA THR A 25 5.82 18.00 -9.04
C THR A 25 5.65 19.16 -8.06
N TRP A 26 4.55 19.91 -8.14
CA TRP A 26 4.27 21.00 -7.20
C TRP A 26 4.16 20.52 -5.75
N LEU A 27 3.55 19.35 -5.54
CA LEU A 27 3.41 18.75 -4.21
C LEU A 27 4.71 18.09 -3.77
N GLN A 28 5.39 17.39 -4.67
CA GLN A 28 6.71 16.79 -4.43
C GLN A 28 7.73 17.81 -3.92
N MET A 29 7.70 19.05 -4.43
CA MET A 29 8.60 20.12 -4.00
C MET A 29 8.25 20.75 -2.65
N ARG A 30 7.04 20.53 -2.11
CA ARG A 30 6.53 21.24 -0.93
C ARG A 30 6.25 20.34 0.27
N VAL A 31 6.04 19.06 0.02
CA VAL A 31 5.59 18.09 1.03
C VAL A 31 6.49 16.87 0.98
N ASN A 32 6.94 16.42 2.15
CA ASN A 32 7.60 15.13 2.29
C ASN A 32 6.58 14.02 1.95
N ILE A 33 6.81 13.34 0.84
CA ILE A 33 5.87 12.34 0.31
C ILE A 33 5.85 11.09 1.20
N GLY A 34 6.93 10.79 1.91
CA GLY A 34 6.95 9.74 2.93
C GLY A 34 5.94 9.98 4.05
N TYR A 35 5.88 11.20 4.59
CA TYR A 35 4.86 11.56 5.59
C TYR A 35 3.45 11.53 5.01
N LEU A 36 3.28 12.00 3.77
CA LEU A 36 2.00 11.95 3.09
C LEU A 36 1.51 10.51 2.93
N PHE A 37 2.39 9.57 2.58
CA PHE A 37 2.09 8.15 2.51
C PHE A 37 1.57 7.61 3.86
N PHE A 38 2.28 7.86 4.97
CA PHE A 38 1.84 7.39 6.29
C PHE A 38 0.53 8.05 6.74
N ALA A 39 0.34 9.34 6.44
CA ALA A 39 -0.90 10.05 6.73
C ALA A 39 -2.09 9.46 5.94
N LEU A 40 -1.92 9.22 4.64
CA LEU A 40 -2.93 8.58 3.79
C LEU A 40 -3.26 7.18 4.28
N TRP A 41 -2.24 6.42 4.69
CA TRP A 41 -2.44 5.08 5.23
C TRP A 41 -3.33 5.10 6.48
N LEU A 42 -3.04 5.99 7.42
CA LEU A 42 -3.80 6.16 8.66
C LEU A 42 -5.24 6.61 8.38
N VAL A 43 -5.42 7.61 7.51
CA VAL A 43 -6.74 8.09 7.10
C VAL A 43 -7.56 6.97 6.45
N LEU A 44 -6.96 6.20 5.54
CA LEU A 44 -7.66 5.08 4.89
C LEU A 44 -8.04 3.98 5.89
N ILE A 45 -7.23 3.69 6.90
CA ILE A 45 -7.59 2.74 7.96
C ILE A 45 -8.85 3.21 8.70
N ILE A 46 -8.91 4.49 9.09
CA ILE A 46 -10.06 5.07 9.80
C ILE A 46 -11.30 5.01 8.91
N LEU A 47 -11.22 5.50 7.68
CA LEU A 47 -12.33 5.51 6.74
C LEU A 47 -12.87 4.09 6.49
N TRP A 48 -11.97 3.12 6.36
CA TRP A 48 -12.37 1.74 6.17
C TRP A 48 -13.00 1.12 7.39
N GLU A 49 -12.48 1.37 8.59
CA GLU A 49 -13.09 0.85 9.80
C GLU A 49 -14.52 1.42 9.98
N LEU A 50 -14.73 2.69 9.64
CA LEU A 50 -16.06 3.32 9.64
C LEU A 50 -16.98 2.70 8.57
N ALA A 51 -16.51 2.53 7.34
CA ALA A 51 -17.30 1.93 6.26
C ALA A 51 -17.65 0.46 6.56
N LEU A 52 -16.73 -0.28 7.19
CA LEU A 52 -16.88 -1.70 7.52
C LEU A 52 -17.85 -1.99 8.67
N ARG A 53 -18.21 -0.98 9.45
CA ARG A 53 -19.34 -1.07 10.40
C ARG A 53 -20.67 -1.17 9.66
N ARG A 54 -20.77 -0.57 8.47
CA ARG A 54 -21.99 -0.57 7.64
C ARG A 54 -22.01 -1.70 6.62
N HIS A 55 -20.87 -2.03 6.01
CA HIS A 55 -20.79 -3.08 4.98
C HIS A 55 -19.55 -3.97 5.17
N PRO A 56 -19.69 -5.27 5.45
CA PRO A 56 -18.55 -6.17 5.56
C PRO A 56 -17.81 -6.29 4.21
N VAL A 57 -16.48 -6.37 4.25
CA VAL A 57 -15.66 -6.60 3.04
C VAL A 57 -16.06 -7.94 2.41
N LYS A 58 -16.42 -7.93 1.12
CA LYS A 58 -16.70 -9.15 0.37
C LYS A 58 -15.47 -10.05 0.30
N ARG A 59 -15.69 -11.36 0.41
CA ARG A 59 -14.63 -12.37 0.25
C ARG A 59 -14.08 -12.26 -1.18
N GLY A 60 -12.77 -12.05 -1.33
CA GLY A 60 -12.11 -11.79 -2.62
C GLY A 60 -11.70 -10.33 -2.86
N PHE A 61 -12.30 -9.36 -2.17
CA PHE A 61 -11.95 -7.93 -2.36
C PHE A 61 -10.46 -7.65 -2.14
N THR A 62 -9.83 -8.32 -1.16
CA THR A 62 -8.39 -8.14 -0.88
C THR A 62 -7.50 -8.67 -1.99
N VAL A 63 -7.86 -9.81 -2.57
CA VAL A 63 -7.13 -10.40 -3.71
C VAL A 63 -7.26 -9.47 -4.91
N VAL A 64 -8.48 -9.01 -5.21
CA VAL A 64 -8.74 -8.08 -6.31
C VAL A 64 -8.00 -6.75 -6.09
N SER A 65 -8.03 -6.18 -4.89
CA SER A 65 -7.35 -4.92 -4.58
C SER A 65 -5.83 -5.03 -4.74
N ALA A 66 -5.23 -6.13 -4.28
CA ALA A 66 -3.79 -6.36 -4.45
C ALA A 66 -3.42 -6.44 -5.94
N LEU A 67 -4.15 -7.24 -6.73
CA LEU A 67 -3.89 -7.35 -8.16
C LEU A 67 -4.13 -6.03 -8.90
N LEU A 68 -5.20 -5.32 -8.55
CA LEU A 68 -5.57 -4.06 -9.19
C LEU A 68 -4.56 -2.96 -8.88
N THR A 69 -4.16 -2.80 -7.61
CA THR A 69 -3.19 -1.78 -7.22
C THR A 69 -1.81 -2.01 -7.85
N ILE A 70 -1.35 -3.27 -7.92
CA ILE A 70 -0.11 -3.63 -8.62
C ILE A 70 -0.23 -3.35 -10.12
N ALA A 71 -1.35 -3.75 -10.75
CA ALA A 71 -1.56 -3.51 -12.18
C ALA A 71 -1.58 -2.02 -12.52
N ILE A 72 -2.32 -1.21 -11.75
CA ILE A 72 -2.36 0.25 -11.95
C ILE A 72 -0.97 0.86 -11.73
N ALA A 73 -0.28 0.49 -10.66
CA ALA A 73 1.06 1.01 -10.36
C ALA A 73 2.05 0.68 -11.49
N LEU A 74 1.99 -0.54 -12.05
CA LEU A 74 2.83 -0.95 -13.18
C LEU A 74 2.54 -0.14 -14.45
N LEU A 75 1.27 0.15 -14.72
CA LEU A 75 0.86 0.92 -15.91
C LEU A 75 1.27 2.39 -15.83
N VAL A 76 1.28 2.96 -14.62
CA VAL A 76 1.52 4.39 -14.42
C VAL A 76 3.01 4.69 -14.29
N GLU A 77 3.71 3.94 -13.43
CA GLU A 77 5.12 4.22 -13.12
C GLU A 77 6.10 3.44 -13.99
N GLY A 78 5.70 2.26 -14.47
CA GLY A 78 6.63 1.30 -15.07
C GLY A 78 7.44 0.51 -14.02
N ARG A 79 8.03 -0.60 -14.48
CA ARG A 79 8.62 -1.63 -13.61
C ARG A 79 9.82 -1.12 -12.78
N GLU A 80 10.67 -0.30 -13.37
CA GLU A 80 11.92 0.16 -12.74
C GLU A 80 11.63 1.09 -11.55
N ASN A 81 10.65 1.98 -11.72
CA ASN A 81 10.24 2.95 -10.72
C ASN A 81 9.57 2.30 -9.50
N LEU A 82 8.85 1.19 -9.67
CA LEU A 82 8.23 0.47 -8.55
C LEU A 82 9.23 -0.18 -7.59
N LEU A 83 10.49 -0.38 -8.01
CA LEU A 83 11.55 -0.87 -7.13
C LEU A 83 12.14 0.26 -6.27
N VAL A 84 11.87 1.53 -6.58
CA VAL A 84 12.51 2.66 -5.89
C VAL A 84 11.47 3.51 -5.14
N ILE A 85 10.36 3.86 -5.80
CA ILE A 85 9.37 4.81 -5.28
C ILE A 85 8.77 4.36 -3.94
N PRO A 86 8.21 3.14 -3.78
CA PRO A 86 7.63 2.72 -2.50
C PRO A 86 8.67 2.66 -1.36
N ALA A 87 9.89 2.24 -1.66
CA ALA A 87 10.96 2.19 -0.68
C ALA A 87 11.45 3.60 -0.30
N ALA A 88 11.45 4.55 -1.23
CA ALA A 88 11.76 5.95 -0.96
C ALA A 88 10.76 6.56 0.03
N PHE A 89 9.46 6.31 -0.14
CA PHE A 89 8.44 6.81 0.80
C PHE A 89 8.66 6.33 2.23
N ILE A 90 8.98 5.05 2.40
CA ILE A 90 9.26 4.49 3.73
C ILE A 90 10.56 5.07 4.29
N ARG A 91 11.60 5.15 3.46
CA ARG A 91 12.91 5.65 3.87
C ARG A 91 12.84 7.09 4.34
N GLU A 92 12.18 7.95 3.56
CA GLU A 92 12.01 9.37 3.85
C GLU A 92 11.03 9.60 5.01
N GLY A 93 9.91 8.88 5.05
CA GLY A 93 8.89 9.06 6.08
C GLY A 93 9.31 8.55 7.46
N LEU A 94 10.25 7.60 7.54
CA LEU A 94 10.77 7.07 8.80
C LEU A 94 12.19 7.58 9.13
N HIS A 95 12.76 8.48 8.33
CA HIS A 95 14.13 8.98 8.51
C HIS A 95 15.20 7.87 8.56
N LEU A 96 15.05 6.85 7.73
CA LEU A 96 15.93 5.67 7.68
C LEU A 96 17.03 5.82 6.61
N GLU A 97 17.73 6.95 6.62
CA GLU A 97 18.71 7.29 5.57
C GLU A 97 19.87 6.29 5.46
N SER A 98 20.19 5.56 6.53
CA SER A 98 21.25 4.55 6.54
C SER A 98 20.85 3.20 5.95
N ILE A 99 19.55 2.94 5.77
CA ILE A 99 19.05 1.64 5.31
C ILE A 99 19.00 1.60 3.79
N SER A 100 19.49 0.49 3.21
CA SER A 100 19.46 0.29 1.76
C SER A 100 18.03 0.12 1.24
N PHE A 101 17.77 0.60 0.01
CA PHE A 101 16.49 0.39 -0.67
C PHE A 101 16.15 -1.10 -0.80
N THR A 102 17.14 -1.97 -1.02
CA THR A 102 16.96 -3.42 -1.11
C THR A 102 16.37 -4.00 0.16
N SER A 103 16.86 -3.57 1.33
CA SER A 103 16.34 -4.03 2.63
C SER A 103 14.88 -3.62 2.83
N ILE A 104 14.54 -2.38 2.50
CA ILE A 104 13.16 -1.86 2.61
C ILE A 104 12.23 -2.61 1.65
N ASN A 105 12.67 -2.79 0.40
CA ASN A 105 11.91 -3.55 -0.60
C ASN A 105 11.65 -4.99 -0.18
N LEU A 106 12.61 -5.65 0.46
CA LEU A 106 12.42 -7.02 0.95
C LEU A 106 11.32 -7.06 2.02
N VAL A 107 11.34 -6.13 2.98
CA VAL A 107 10.30 -6.03 4.01
C VAL A 107 8.93 -5.73 3.38
N LEU A 108 8.88 -4.77 2.44
CA LEU A 108 7.67 -4.46 1.69
C LEU A 108 7.14 -5.67 0.92
N ALA A 109 8.01 -6.41 0.24
CA ALA A 109 7.64 -7.61 -0.50
C ALA A 109 7.05 -8.68 0.42
N VAL A 110 7.65 -8.92 1.59
CA VAL A 110 7.12 -9.85 2.60
C VAL A 110 5.73 -9.41 3.07
N ILE A 111 5.51 -8.12 3.32
CA ILE A 111 4.19 -7.59 3.72
C ILE A 111 3.16 -7.76 2.60
N ILE A 112 3.52 -7.37 1.37
CA ILE A 112 2.62 -7.41 0.21
C ILE A 112 2.24 -8.86 -0.13
N ILE A 113 3.23 -9.74 -0.27
CA ILE A 113 3.04 -11.16 -0.61
C ILE A 113 2.34 -11.88 0.54
N GLY A 114 2.76 -11.65 1.79
CA GLY A 114 2.16 -12.27 2.97
C GLY A 114 0.67 -11.92 3.11
N GLY A 115 0.33 -10.64 2.98
CA GLY A 115 -1.07 -10.20 3.01
C GLY A 115 -1.89 -10.73 1.83
N PHE A 116 -1.29 -10.84 0.65
CA PHE A 116 -1.94 -11.45 -0.52
C PHE A 116 -2.27 -12.93 -0.28
N LEU A 117 -1.30 -13.72 0.18
CA LEU A 117 -1.49 -15.15 0.47
C LEU A 117 -2.56 -15.38 1.54
N VAL A 118 -2.57 -14.56 2.60
CA VAL A 118 -3.63 -14.62 3.63
C VAL A 118 -4.99 -14.30 3.02
N GLY A 119 -5.07 -13.30 2.13
CA GLY A 119 -6.29 -12.97 1.39
C GLY A 119 -6.76 -14.10 0.48
N LEU A 120 -5.83 -14.72 -0.24
CA LEU A 120 -6.08 -15.82 -1.18
C LEU A 120 -6.56 -17.08 -0.44
N PHE A 121 -5.89 -17.46 0.65
CA PHE A 121 -6.29 -18.62 1.44
C PHE A 121 -7.73 -18.48 1.98
N ARG A 122 -8.12 -17.27 2.40
CA ARG A 122 -9.51 -16.99 2.83
C ARG A 122 -10.52 -17.05 1.70
N PHE A 123 -10.12 -16.67 0.49
CA PHE A 123 -10.96 -16.79 -0.68
C PHE A 123 -11.19 -18.27 -1.05
N LEU A 124 -10.12 -19.08 -1.05
CA LEU A 124 -10.16 -20.49 -1.40
C LEU A 124 -10.88 -21.38 -0.38
N LYS A 125 -10.70 -21.14 0.93
CA LYS A 125 -11.37 -21.93 2.00
C LYS A 125 -12.91 -21.74 2.05
N SER A 126 -13.47 -20.93 1.17
CA SER A 126 -14.91 -20.65 1.09
C SER A 126 -15.62 -21.47 0.01
N HIS A 127 -14.92 -22.42 -0.63
CA HIS A 127 -15.48 -23.50 -1.44
C HIS A 127 -15.18 -24.84 -0.76
#